data_AF-A0AAF0Z8P6-F1
#
_entry.id   AF-A0AAF0Z8P6-F1
#
_cell.length_a   1.000
_cell.length_b   1.000
_cell.length_c   1.000
_cell.angle_alpha   90.00
_cell.angle_beta   90.00
_cell.angle_gamma   90.00
#
_symmetry.space_group_name_H-M   'P 1'
#
loop_
_entity.id
_entity.type
_entity.pdbx_description
1 polymer ?
#
loop_
_entity_poly.entity_id
_entity_poly.type
_entity_poly.pdbx_seq_one_letter_code
_entity_poly.pdbx_strand_id
1 'polypeptide(L)'
;MTDQPDPTEPTGASATAQLEPLTRHERRRIGVEVWILLGLSLGQSGVYAIVRIIARLTADTALRDQSATLNASQSVRPYLDLTFQVLSIGFNLVPVALALFLLSARGPGTLRRIGLDLTSPLRDVGYGVGLAAVIGIPGLGLYVAGRALGITVEVQAAALDSTWWAVPVLVLAALQNGLLEEIIVVAYLSERLGDLRWGTVKIIVTSALIRGSYHLYQGIGPFFGNVVMGVVFAWFYQSRWGRRRVMPLVVAHTILDIVAFVGYALLPDAWLRALGVS
;
A
#
# COMPACT_ATOMS: atom_id res chain seq x y z
N MET A 1 48.04 2.44 59.26
CA MET A 1 47.62 1.82 57.99
C MET A 1 46.11 1.71 58.07
N THR A 2 45.44 2.79 57.70
CA THR A 2 43.98 2.96 57.77
C THR A 2 43.39 2.50 56.46
N ASP A 3 42.57 1.45 56.53
CA ASP A 3 41.85 0.86 55.40
C ASP A 3 40.56 1.66 55.18
N GLN A 4 40.52 2.46 54.11
CA GLN A 4 39.31 3.15 53.66
C GLN A 4 38.68 2.34 52.52
N PRO A 5 37.37 2.03 52.55
CA PRO A 5 36.71 1.39 51.43
C PRO A 5 36.53 2.38 50.27
N ASP A 6 36.83 1.89 49.06
CA ASP A 6 36.72 2.59 47.76
C ASP A 6 35.25 2.88 47.40
N PRO A 7 34.84 4.13 47.12
CA PRO A 7 33.46 4.50 46.85
C PRO A 7 33.09 4.48 45.35
N THR A 8 33.60 3.54 44.55
CA THR A 8 33.36 3.56 43.08
C THR A 8 32.88 2.24 42.47
N GLU A 9 31.99 1.50 43.14
CA GLU A 9 31.16 0.51 42.42
C GLU A 9 29.81 1.12 42.02
N PRO A 10 29.59 1.47 40.73
CA PRO A 10 28.24 1.61 40.22
C PRO A 10 27.63 0.20 40.19
N THR A 11 26.84 -0.12 41.23
CA THR A 11 25.98 -1.30 41.27
C THR A 11 25.20 -1.38 39.95
N GLY A 12 25.45 -2.44 39.21
CA GLY A 12 24.79 -2.75 37.95
C GLY A 12 23.28 -2.86 38.14
N ALA A 13 22.58 -1.75 37.96
CA ALA A 13 21.16 -1.77 37.70
C ALA A 13 20.98 -2.41 36.33
N SER A 14 20.72 -3.72 36.32
CA SER A 14 20.09 -4.39 35.19
C SER A 14 18.67 -3.84 35.04
N ALA A 15 18.57 -2.59 34.62
CA ALA A 15 17.33 -1.97 34.20
C ALA A 15 17.00 -2.61 32.86
N THR A 16 16.25 -3.71 32.90
CA THR A 16 15.23 -3.92 31.88
C THR A 16 14.41 -2.64 31.88
N ALA A 17 14.75 -1.69 31.00
CA ALA A 17 14.05 -0.44 30.85
C ALA A 17 12.61 -0.80 30.47
N GLN A 18 11.75 -0.88 31.49
CA GLN A 18 10.32 -1.00 31.31
C GLN A 18 9.93 0.28 30.60
N LEU A 19 9.65 0.17 29.30
CA LEU A 19 9.23 1.30 28.48
C LEU A 19 8.09 2.01 29.21
N GLU A 20 8.30 3.28 29.55
CA GLU A 20 7.30 4.02 30.32
C GLU A 20 5.94 3.99 29.58
N PRO A 21 4.83 3.74 30.30
CA PRO A 21 3.52 3.77 29.69
C PRO A 21 3.23 5.16 29.12
N LEU A 22 2.80 5.23 27.85
CA LEU A 22 2.36 6.49 27.25
C LEU A 22 1.34 7.23 28.13
N THR A 23 1.48 8.54 28.25
CA THR A 23 0.46 9.40 28.85
C THR A 23 -0.84 9.35 28.04
N ARG A 24 -1.97 9.73 28.66
CA ARG A 24 -3.26 9.85 27.97
C ARG A 24 -3.19 10.85 26.80
N HIS A 25 -2.40 11.91 26.98
CA HIS A 25 -2.20 12.95 25.97
C HIS A 25 -1.48 12.38 24.74
N GLU A 26 -0.41 11.62 24.92
CA GLU A 26 0.35 11.01 23.81
C GLU A 26 -0.49 10.00 23.03
N ARG A 27 -1.25 9.14 23.72
CA ARG A 27 -2.16 8.19 23.04
C ARG A 27 -3.20 8.91 22.20
N ARG A 28 -3.81 9.98 22.75
CA ARG A 28 -4.79 10.79 22.02
C ARG A 28 -4.15 11.46 20.80
N ARG A 29 -2.95 12.03 20.97
CA ARG A 29 -2.20 12.66 19.88
C ARG A 29 -1.93 11.66 18.75
N ILE A 30 -1.43 10.45 19.06
CA ILE A 30 -1.19 9.42 18.04
C ILE A 30 -2.50 9.05 17.32
N GLY A 31 -3.59 8.88 18.06
CA GLY A 31 -4.90 8.62 17.44
C GLY A 31 -5.31 9.72 16.46
N VAL A 32 -5.17 11.00 16.86
CA VAL A 32 -5.46 12.16 16.01
C VAL A 32 -4.55 12.21 14.79
N GLU A 33 -3.26 11.96 14.95
CA GLU A 33 -2.31 11.89 13.82
C GLU A 33 -2.72 10.83 12.79
N VAL A 34 -3.08 9.63 13.25
CA VAL A 34 -3.55 8.55 12.37
C VAL A 34 -4.83 8.96 11.65
N TRP A 35 -5.80 9.52 12.35
CA TRP A 35 -7.07 9.96 11.74
C TRP A 35 -6.88 11.07 10.72
N ILE A 36 -6.06 12.09 11.02
CA ILE A 36 -5.77 13.18 10.10
C ILE A 36 -5.05 12.65 8.87
N LEU A 37 -4.00 11.85 9.05
CA LEU A 37 -3.23 11.33 7.92
C LEU A 37 -4.08 10.45 7.01
N LEU A 38 -4.85 9.52 7.57
CA LEU A 38 -5.78 8.70 6.80
C LEU A 38 -6.85 9.57 6.14
N GLY A 39 -7.42 10.54 6.85
CA GLY A 39 -8.43 11.46 6.32
C GLY A 39 -7.93 12.30 5.15
N LEU A 40 -6.67 12.74 5.16
CA LEU A 40 -6.04 13.48 4.06
C LEU A 40 -5.61 12.58 2.88
N SER A 41 -5.73 11.25 3.02
CA SER A 41 -5.25 10.28 2.03
C SER A 41 -6.27 9.17 1.77
N LEU A 42 -5.92 7.93 2.08
CA LEU A 42 -6.66 6.73 1.69
C LEU A 42 -7.96 6.53 2.49
N GLY A 43 -8.08 7.16 3.66
CA GLY A 43 -9.31 7.18 4.44
C GLY A 43 -10.43 7.96 3.73
N GLN A 44 -10.12 9.09 3.10
CA GLN A 44 -11.06 9.78 2.23
C GLN A 44 -11.50 8.86 1.09
N SER A 45 -10.54 8.21 0.41
CA SER A 45 -10.84 7.27 -0.67
C SER A 45 -11.73 6.11 -0.22
N GLY A 46 -11.54 5.58 0.99
CA GLY A 46 -12.38 4.55 1.61
C GLY A 46 -13.83 5.00 1.82
N VAL A 47 -14.04 6.20 2.36
CA VAL A 47 -15.40 6.76 2.53
C VAL A 47 -16.09 6.93 1.17
N TYR A 48 -15.40 7.51 0.18
CA TYR A 48 -15.93 7.62 -1.18
C TYR A 48 -16.17 6.26 -1.83
N ALA A 49 -15.36 5.24 -1.51
CA ALA A 49 -15.52 3.90 -2.06
C ALA A 49 -16.81 3.23 -1.58
N ILE A 50 -17.16 3.41 -0.29
CA ILE A 50 -18.45 2.95 0.26
C ILE A 50 -19.62 3.63 -0.44
N VAL A 51 -19.57 4.96 -0.60
CA VAL A 51 -20.62 5.70 -1.29
C VAL A 51 -20.76 5.23 -2.76
N ARG A 52 -19.63 5.07 -3.46
CA ARG A 52 -19.62 4.60 -4.85
C ARG A 52 -20.19 3.19 -4.99
N ILE A 53 -19.82 2.24 -4.12
CA ILE A 53 -20.34 0.87 -4.26
C ILE A 53 -21.85 0.82 -3.98
N ILE A 54 -22.36 1.61 -3.03
CA ILE A 54 -23.81 1.73 -2.79
C ILE A 54 -24.49 2.27 -4.04
N ALA A 55 -23.98 3.37 -4.61
CA ALA A 55 -24.54 3.96 -5.83
C ALA A 55 -24.55 2.96 -7.01
N ARG A 56 -23.49 2.15 -7.14
CA ARG A 56 -23.41 1.10 -8.17
C ARG A 56 -24.40 -0.03 -7.94
N LEU A 57 -24.63 -0.45 -6.70
CA LEU A 57 -25.56 -1.51 -6.34
C LEU A 57 -27.03 -1.08 -6.47
N THR A 58 -27.31 0.22 -6.37
CA THR A 58 -28.66 0.78 -6.53
C THR A 58 -28.96 1.27 -7.95
N ALA A 59 -28.01 1.15 -8.89
CA ALA A 59 -28.21 1.53 -10.29
C ALA A 59 -28.96 0.42 -11.05
N ASP A 60 -29.64 0.80 -12.14
CA ASP A 60 -30.37 -0.15 -13.01
C ASP A 60 -29.43 -1.16 -13.71
N THR A 61 -28.18 -0.77 -13.94
CA THR A 61 -27.15 -1.64 -14.51
C THR A 61 -26.58 -2.57 -13.44
N ALA A 62 -26.56 -3.88 -13.68
CA ALA A 62 -25.99 -4.83 -12.73
C ALA A 62 -24.49 -4.56 -12.49
N LEU A 63 -23.97 -4.83 -11.29
CA LEU A 63 -22.58 -4.55 -10.92
C LEU A 63 -21.55 -5.20 -11.84
N ARG A 64 -21.88 -6.39 -12.39
CA ARG A 64 -21.05 -7.11 -13.37
C ARG A 64 -20.97 -6.43 -14.73
N ASP A 65 -21.86 -5.49 -15.02
CA ASP A 65 -21.92 -4.81 -16.32
C ASP A 65 -21.38 -3.37 -16.21
N GLN A 66 -20.75 -3.03 -15.08
CA GLN A 66 -20.13 -1.73 -14.80
C GLN A 66 -18.60 -1.85 -14.73
N SER A 67 -17.89 -0.80 -15.13
CA SER A 67 -16.42 -0.73 -15.07
C SER A 67 -15.93 0.45 -14.20
N ALA A 68 -14.67 0.39 -13.76
CA ALA A 68 -13.98 1.51 -13.12
C ALA A 68 -12.68 1.77 -13.88
N THR A 69 -12.52 2.97 -14.43
CA THR A 69 -11.30 3.34 -15.15
C THR A 69 -10.21 3.74 -14.16
N LEU A 70 -9.07 3.05 -14.23
CA LEU A 70 -7.85 3.42 -13.51
C LEU A 70 -7.04 4.39 -14.37
N ASN A 71 -6.45 5.42 -13.75
CA ASN A 71 -5.61 6.41 -14.43
C ASN A 71 -6.29 7.05 -15.66
N ALA A 72 -7.57 7.42 -15.52
CA ALA A 72 -8.32 8.04 -16.62
C ALA A 72 -7.67 9.35 -17.09
N SER A 73 -7.74 9.61 -18.40
CA SER A 73 -7.37 10.91 -18.97
C SER A 73 -8.27 12.00 -18.39
N GLN A 74 -7.64 13.09 -17.95
CA GLN A 74 -8.26 14.29 -17.40
C GLN A 74 -8.50 15.35 -18.47
N SER A 75 -7.85 15.23 -19.64
CA SER A 75 -7.98 16.21 -20.72
C SER A 75 -7.74 15.57 -22.09
N VAL A 76 -8.56 15.94 -23.07
CA VAL A 76 -8.34 15.58 -24.48
C VAL A 76 -7.11 16.25 -25.10
N ARG A 77 -6.51 17.25 -24.43
CA ARG A 77 -5.29 17.94 -24.89
C ARG A 77 -4.06 17.23 -24.30
N PRO A 78 -3.24 16.51 -25.09
CA PRO A 78 -2.26 15.55 -24.55
C PRO A 78 -1.27 16.15 -23.55
N TYR A 79 -0.69 17.32 -23.81
CA TYR A 79 0.27 17.92 -22.89
C TYR A 79 -0.38 18.52 -21.64
N LEU A 80 -1.65 18.93 -21.72
CA LEU A 80 -2.41 19.37 -20.56
C LEU A 80 -2.78 18.16 -19.69
N ASP A 81 -3.13 17.04 -20.30
CA ASP A 81 -3.33 15.77 -19.59
C ASP A 81 -2.06 15.34 -18.85
N LEU A 82 -0.93 15.24 -19.58
CA LEU A 82 0.37 14.94 -18.98
C LEU A 82 0.69 15.85 -17.79
N THR A 83 0.40 17.15 -17.90
CA THR A 83 0.57 18.11 -16.80
C THR A 83 -0.28 17.73 -15.60
N PHE A 84 -1.57 17.45 -15.77
CA PHE A 84 -2.44 17.03 -14.68
C PHE A 84 -2.06 15.68 -14.07
N GLN A 85 -1.62 14.72 -14.88
CA GLN A 85 -1.15 13.41 -14.39
C GLN A 85 0.09 13.57 -13.51
N VAL A 86 1.11 14.30 -13.98
CA VAL A 86 2.35 14.53 -13.21
C VAL A 86 2.08 15.31 -11.93
N LEU A 87 1.22 16.35 -12.00
CA LEU A 87 0.82 17.10 -10.82
C LEU A 87 0.08 16.21 -9.82
N SER A 88 -0.86 15.38 -10.28
CA SER A 88 -1.60 14.45 -9.42
C SER A 88 -0.66 13.49 -8.71
N ILE A 89 0.28 12.86 -9.44
CA ILE A 89 1.32 12.01 -8.87
C ILE A 89 2.12 12.76 -7.79
N GLY A 90 2.58 13.98 -8.09
CA GLY A 90 3.36 14.79 -7.15
C GLY A 90 2.59 15.12 -5.87
N PHE A 91 1.34 15.57 -5.98
CA PHE A 91 0.51 15.92 -4.82
C PHE A 91 0.09 14.70 -4.00
N ASN A 92 -0.10 13.53 -4.63
CA ASN A 92 -0.39 12.29 -3.94
C ASN A 92 0.78 11.79 -3.06
N LEU A 93 2.01 12.27 -3.30
CA LEU A 93 3.16 11.98 -2.43
C LEU A 93 3.26 12.90 -1.20
N VAL A 94 2.47 13.97 -1.13
CA VAL A 94 2.49 14.88 0.04
C VAL A 94 2.04 14.18 1.33
N PRO A 95 0.97 13.37 1.36
CA PRO A 95 0.63 12.55 2.53
C PRO A 95 1.75 11.57 2.92
N VAL A 96 2.50 11.03 1.95
CA VAL A 96 3.67 10.17 2.23
C VAL A 96 4.74 10.96 2.97
N ALA A 97 5.07 12.15 2.48
CA ALA A 97 6.01 13.04 3.15
C ALA A 97 5.55 13.38 4.58
N LEU A 98 4.25 13.64 4.77
CA LEU A 98 3.66 13.88 6.09
C LEU A 98 3.79 12.66 7.01
N ALA A 99 3.53 11.44 6.52
CA ALA A 99 3.69 10.21 7.29
C ALA A 99 5.14 10.05 7.79
N LEU A 100 6.11 10.25 6.90
CA LEU A 100 7.53 10.19 7.22
C LEU A 100 7.95 11.29 8.21
N PHE A 101 7.43 12.50 8.04
CA PHE A 101 7.65 13.62 8.96
C PHE A 101 7.11 13.30 10.36
N LEU A 102 5.90 12.79 10.49
CA LEU A 102 5.32 12.41 11.79
C LEU A 102 6.14 11.29 12.47
N LEU A 103 6.62 10.30 11.72
CA LEU A 103 7.50 9.25 12.27
C LEU A 103 8.89 9.76 12.65
N SER A 104 9.33 10.88 12.07
CA SER A 104 10.61 11.52 12.39
C SER A 104 10.68 12.12 13.80
N ALA A 105 9.52 12.30 14.45
CA ALA A 105 9.45 12.69 15.86
C ALA A 105 10.19 11.72 16.81
N ARG A 106 10.49 10.48 16.37
CA ARG A 106 11.28 9.49 17.13
C ARG A 106 12.80 9.71 17.06
N GLY A 107 13.25 10.77 16.39
CA GLY A 107 14.67 11.08 16.19
C GLY A 107 15.20 10.64 14.82
N PRO A 108 16.51 10.80 14.57
CA PRO A 108 17.12 10.57 13.26
C PRO A 108 17.00 9.12 12.80
N GLY A 109 17.04 8.89 11.49
CA GLY A 109 17.04 7.53 10.91
C GLY A 109 15.65 6.92 10.65
N THR A 110 14.60 7.72 10.53
CA THR A 110 13.22 7.25 10.25
C THR A 110 13.13 6.33 9.04
N LEU A 111 13.75 6.74 7.93
CA LEU A 111 13.75 5.99 6.68
C LEU A 111 14.32 4.59 6.89
N ARG A 112 15.46 4.49 7.59
CA ARG A 112 16.09 3.21 7.93
C ARG A 112 15.28 2.36 8.90
N ARG A 113 14.55 2.97 9.85
CA ARG A 113 13.70 2.23 10.80
C ARG A 113 12.55 1.49 10.13
N ILE A 114 11.96 2.08 9.09
CA ILE A 114 10.91 1.45 8.29
C ILE A 114 11.47 0.75 7.04
N GLY A 115 12.80 0.65 6.94
CA GLY A 115 13.52 0.09 5.80
C GLY A 115 13.15 0.69 4.45
N LEU A 116 12.84 1.99 4.42
CA LEU A 116 12.76 2.83 3.24
C LEU A 116 14.16 3.36 2.92
N ASP A 117 15.09 2.46 2.60
CA ASP A 117 16.49 2.78 2.36
C ASP A 117 17.10 1.86 1.28
N LEU A 118 18.31 2.21 0.84
CA LEU A 118 19.05 1.45 -0.17
C LEU A 118 20.11 0.53 0.45
N THR A 119 19.92 0.07 1.68
CA THR A 119 20.92 -0.78 2.35
C THR A 119 20.95 -2.22 1.84
N SER A 120 19.89 -2.69 1.17
CA SER A 120 19.81 -4.06 0.65
C SER A 120 18.96 -4.16 -0.63
N PRO A 121 19.28 -3.40 -1.70
CA PRO A 121 18.39 -3.21 -2.85
C PRO A 121 18.11 -4.52 -3.60
N LEU A 122 19.11 -5.36 -3.83
CA LEU A 122 18.93 -6.65 -4.52
C LEU A 122 18.01 -7.60 -3.74
N ARG A 123 18.16 -7.60 -2.42
CA ARG A 123 17.30 -8.38 -1.53
C ARG A 123 15.89 -7.83 -1.55
N ASP A 124 15.73 -6.51 -1.47
CA ASP A 124 14.42 -5.87 -1.46
C ASP A 124 13.68 -6.13 -2.77
N VAL A 125 14.38 -6.05 -3.91
CA VAL A 125 13.85 -6.44 -5.23
C VAL A 125 13.50 -7.93 -5.28
N GLY A 126 14.38 -8.81 -4.80
CA GLY A 126 14.12 -10.26 -4.80
C GLY A 126 12.87 -10.65 -3.99
N TYR A 127 12.73 -10.11 -2.78
CA TYR A 127 11.51 -10.29 -1.99
C TYR A 127 10.30 -9.64 -2.65
N GLY A 128 10.46 -8.44 -3.24
CA GLY A 128 9.37 -7.75 -3.92
C GLY A 128 8.82 -8.54 -5.12
N VAL A 129 9.70 -9.08 -5.96
CA VAL A 129 9.33 -9.96 -7.07
C VAL A 129 8.64 -11.24 -6.56
N GLY A 130 9.19 -11.87 -5.51
CA GLY A 130 8.57 -13.05 -4.91
C GLY A 130 7.17 -12.79 -4.35
N LEU A 131 6.99 -11.68 -3.63
CA LEU A 131 5.69 -11.26 -3.10
C LEU A 131 4.70 -10.92 -4.22
N ALA A 132 5.15 -10.21 -5.26
CA ALA A 132 4.33 -9.93 -6.44
C ALA A 132 3.87 -11.22 -7.12
N ALA A 133 4.75 -12.23 -7.26
CA ALA A 133 4.37 -13.52 -7.84
C ALA A 133 3.36 -14.28 -6.96
N VAL A 134 3.57 -14.31 -5.64
CA VAL A 134 2.67 -14.98 -4.68
C VAL A 134 1.27 -14.40 -4.68
N ILE A 135 1.13 -13.09 -4.90
CA ILE A 135 -0.18 -12.42 -4.97
C ILE A 135 -0.74 -12.44 -6.40
N GLY A 136 0.07 -12.04 -7.38
CA GLY A 136 -0.34 -11.81 -8.76
C GLY A 136 -0.67 -13.09 -9.52
N ILE A 137 0.11 -14.16 -9.37
CA ILE A 137 -0.13 -15.42 -10.11
C ILE A 137 -1.48 -16.05 -9.71
N PRO A 138 -1.79 -16.26 -8.41
CA PRO A 138 -3.11 -16.74 -8.02
C PRO A 138 -4.23 -15.79 -8.43
N GLY A 139 -4.01 -14.47 -8.35
CA GLY A 139 -4.98 -13.47 -8.80
C GLY A 139 -5.32 -13.60 -10.29
N LEU A 140 -4.32 -13.78 -11.14
CA LEU A 140 -4.50 -14.04 -12.57
C LEU A 140 -5.22 -15.38 -12.81
N GLY A 141 -4.88 -16.43 -12.06
CA GLY A 141 -5.56 -17.72 -12.14
C GLY A 141 -7.05 -17.62 -11.80
N LEU A 142 -7.41 -16.90 -10.73
CA LEU A 142 -8.79 -16.65 -10.34
C LEU A 142 -9.53 -15.81 -11.39
N TYR A 143 -8.87 -14.82 -11.97
CA TYR A 143 -9.44 -14.02 -13.06
C TYR A 143 -9.78 -14.90 -14.27
N VAL A 144 -8.83 -15.70 -14.75
CA VAL A 144 -9.03 -16.60 -15.90
C VAL A 144 -10.13 -17.62 -15.63
N ALA A 145 -10.14 -18.24 -14.44
CA ALA A 145 -11.19 -19.18 -14.05
C ALA A 145 -12.56 -18.48 -13.97
N GLY A 146 -12.62 -17.28 -13.42
CA GLY A 146 -13.85 -16.48 -13.35
C GLY A 146 -14.38 -16.05 -14.73
N ARG A 147 -13.49 -15.76 -15.68
CA ARG A 147 -13.83 -15.50 -17.09
C ARG A 147 -14.40 -16.75 -17.75
N ALA A 148 -13.73 -17.89 -17.61
CA ALA A 148 -14.16 -19.17 -18.16
C ALA A 148 -15.52 -19.63 -17.60
N LEU A 149 -15.82 -19.29 -16.34
CA LEU A 149 -17.11 -19.60 -15.68
C LEU A 149 -18.19 -18.54 -15.93
N GLY A 150 -17.92 -17.46 -16.66
CA GLY A 150 -18.89 -16.38 -16.94
C GLY A 150 -19.30 -15.54 -15.74
N ILE A 151 -18.52 -15.59 -14.64
CA ILE A 151 -18.79 -14.87 -13.38
C ILE A 151 -17.91 -13.63 -13.22
N THR A 152 -16.92 -13.43 -14.09
CA THR A 152 -15.99 -12.28 -14.05
C THR A 152 -16.03 -11.50 -15.36
N VAL A 153 -15.96 -10.18 -15.22
CA VAL A 153 -16.07 -9.20 -16.29
C VAL A 153 -14.72 -8.99 -16.95
N GLU A 154 -14.71 -8.59 -18.21
CA GLU A 154 -13.48 -8.17 -18.88
C GLU A 154 -12.91 -6.95 -18.18
N VAL A 155 -11.62 -6.99 -17.82
CA VAL A 155 -10.93 -5.83 -17.26
C VAL A 155 -10.43 -5.03 -18.43
N GLN A 156 -11.01 -3.84 -18.63
CA GLN A 156 -10.46 -2.90 -19.59
C GLN A 156 -9.13 -2.40 -19.05
N ALA A 157 -8.05 -2.60 -19.83
CA ALA A 157 -6.78 -1.96 -19.56
C ALA A 157 -6.95 -0.42 -19.53
N ALA A 158 -5.97 0.28 -18.96
CA ALA A 158 -5.94 1.74 -19.11
C ALA A 158 -6.10 2.08 -20.61
N ALA A 159 -6.94 3.07 -20.92
CA ALA A 159 -7.01 3.60 -22.28
C ALA A 159 -5.64 4.23 -22.59
N LEU A 160 -4.75 3.43 -23.16
CA LEU A 160 -3.44 3.88 -23.59
C LEU A 160 -3.67 4.76 -24.81
N ASP A 161 -3.75 6.06 -24.59
CA ASP A 161 -3.60 7.03 -25.67
C ASP A 161 -2.27 6.73 -26.40
N SER A 162 -2.23 6.96 -27.71
CA SER A 162 -1.05 6.68 -28.56
C SER A 162 0.10 7.67 -28.32
N THR A 163 0.30 8.11 -27.08
CA THR A 163 1.33 9.06 -26.66
C THR A 163 2.54 8.30 -26.11
N TRP A 164 3.75 8.78 -26.43
CA TRP A 164 4.99 8.15 -25.98
C TRP A 164 5.15 8.14 -24.45
N TRP A 165 4.48 9.07 -23.76
CA TRP A 165 4.57 9.25 -22.31
C TRP A 165 3.54 8.42 -21.52
N ALA A 166 2.56 7.78 -22.18
CA ALA A 166 1.52 7.01 -21.48
C ALA A 166 2.12 5.94 -20.57
N VAL A 167 2.98 5.07 -21.12
CA VAL A 167 3.64 4.00 -20.35
C VAL A 167 4.55 4.56 -19.24
N PRO A 168 5.48 5.52 -19.52
CA PRO A 168 6.26 6.16 -18.46
C PRO A 168 5.42 6.74 -17.31
N VAL A 169 4.33 7.43 -17.61
CA VAL A 169 3.44 8.01 -16.59
C VAL A 169 2.74 6.92 -15.79
N LEU A 170 2.29 5.83 -16.42
CA LEU A 170 1.68 4.70 -15.70
C LEU A 170 2.67 3.97 -14.78
N VAL A 171 3.93 3.86 -15.17
CA VAL A 171 5.00 3.32 -14.31
C VAL A 171 5.23 4.24 -13.10
N LEU A 172 5.23 5.56 -13.31
CA LEU A 172 5.32 6.53 -12.22
C LEU A 172 4.10 6.49 -11.29
N ALA A 173 2.89 6.35 -11.86
CA ALA A 173 1.66 6.20 -11.10
C ALA A 173 1.67 4.91 -10.26
N ALA A 174 2.13 3.78 -10.82
CA ALA A 174 2.28 2.52 -10.10
C ALA A 174 3.27 2.64 -8.93
N LEU A 175 4.41 3.29 -9.15
CA LEU A 175 5.38 3.58 -8.09
C LEU A 175 4.77 4.50 -7.02
N GLN A 176 4.04 5.53 -7.43
CA GLN A 176 3.36 6.42 -6.51
C GLN A 176 2.34 5.70 -5.65
N ASN A 177 1.53 4.80 -6.22
CA ASN A 177 0.57 3.98 -5.46
C ASN A 177 1.30 3.07 -4.47
N GLY A 178 2.34 2.37 -4.91
CA GLY A 178 3.18 1.55 -4.04
C GLY A 178 3.77 2.35 -2.88
N LEU A 179 4.30 3.54 -3.13
CA LEU A 179 4.81 4.39 -2.06
C LEU A 179 3.69 4.85 -1.12
N LEU A 180 2.57 5.33 -1.67
CA LEU A 180 1.46 5.85 -0.89
C LEU A 180 0.86 4.79 0.04
N GLU A 181 0.48 3.65 -0.52
CA GLU A 181 -0.21 2.60 0.22
C GLU A 181 0.72 1.88 1.18
N GLU A 182 1.93 1.50 0.75
CA GLU A 182 2.83 0.72 1.61
C GLU A 182 3.41 1.56 2.75
N ILE A 183 3.71 2.83 2.51
CA ILE A 183 4.24 3.69 3.58
C ILE A 183 3.14 4.06 4.56
N ILE A 184 1.92 4.40 4.11
CA ILE A 184 0.85 4.84 5.02
C ILE A 184 0.17 3.65 5.69
N VAL A 185 -0.34 2.70 4.90
CA VAL A 185 -1.24 1.65 5.38
C VAL A 185 -0.48 0.51 6.05
N VAL A 186 0.76 0.23 5.60
CA VAL A 186 1.58 -0.82 6.21
C VAL A 186 2.56 -0.24 7.22
N ALA A 187 3.54 0.56 6.78
CA ALA A 187 4.62 0.98 7.66
C ALA A 187 4.15 1.95 8.76
N TYR A 188 3.63 3.13 8.39
CA TYR A 188 3.20 4.17 9.32
C TYR A 188 2.14 3.65 10.30
N LEU A 189 1.10 2.99 9.79
CA LEU A 189 0.03 2.48 10.63
C LEU A 189 0.55 1.41 11.60
N SER A 190 1.42 0.49 11.14
CA SER A 190 2.02 -0.51 12.03
C SER A 190 2.87 0.12 13.13
N GLU A 191 3.70 1.11 12.78
CA GLU A 191 4.54 1.81 13.76
C GLU A 191 3.68 2.58 14.79
N ARG A 192 2.60 3.25 14.36
CA ARG A 192 1.72 4.01 15.25
C ARG A 192 0.82 3.14 16.12
N LEU A 193 0.24 2.08 15.57
CA LEU A 193 -0.53 1.12 16.37
C LEU A 193 0.39 0.35 17.34
N GLY A 194 1.64 0.11 16.93
CA GLY A 194 2.70 -0.40 17.81
C GLY A 194 3.00 0.52 18.99
N ASP A 195 3.07 1.84 18.78
CA ASP A 195 3.19 2.82 19.87
C ASP A 195 2.02 2.72 20.85
N LEU A 196 0.81 2.51 20.33
CA LEU A 196 -0.39 2.26 21.14
C LEU A 196 -0.43 0.87 21.79
N ARG A 197 0.64 0.06 21.63
CA ARG A 197 0.79 -1.30 22.15
C ARG A 197 -0.27 -2.27 21.63
N TRP A 198 -0.73 -2.07 20.40
CA TRP A 198 -1.62 -3.04 19.75
C TRP A 198 -0.85 -4.33 19.44
N GLY A 199 -1.52 -5.47 19.60
CA GLY A 199 -0.96 -6.77 19.23
C GLY A 199 -0.84 -6.93 17.71
N THR A 200 0.16 -7.71 17.26
CA THR A 200 0.49 -7.94 15.84
C THR A 200 -0.72 -8.32 14.99
N VAL A 201 -1.57 -9.23 15.47
CA VAL A 201 -2.77 -9.66 14.73
C VAL A 201 -3.73 -8.49 14.49
N LYS A 202 -3.97 -7.64 15.50
CA LYS A 202 -4.86 -6.47 15.35
C LYS A 202 -4.30 -5.50 14.32
N ILE A 203 -2.99 -5.25 14.36
CA ILE A 203 -2.31 -4.37 13.39
C ILE A 203 -2.48 -4.91 11.95
N ILE A 204 -2.24 -6.20 11.73
CA ILE A 204 -2.37 -6.84 10.41
C ILE A 204 -3.82 -6.73 9.91
N VAL A 205 -4.79 -7.09 10.75
CA VAL A 205 -6.21 -7.02 10.38
C VAL A 205 -6.64 -5.60 10.06
N THR A 206 -6.27 -4.61 10.90
CA THR A 206 -6.62 -3.21 10.65
C THR A 206 -5.98 -2.68 9.37
N SER A 207 -4.69 -2.96 9.13
CA SER A 207 -4.00 -2.58 7.90
C SER A 207 -4.68 -3.19 6.66
N ALA A 208 -4.98 -4.48 6.69
CA ALA A 208 -5.62 -5.20 5.60
C ALA A 208 -7.05 -4.70 5.29
N LEU A 209 -7.86 -4.45 6.32
CA LEU A 209 -9.23 -3.96 6.14
C LEU A 209 -9.26 -2.51 5.65
N ILE A 210 -8.36 -1.65 6.14
CA ILE A 210 -8.22 -0.29 5.60
C ILE A 210 -7.86 -0.36 4.13
N ARG A 211 -6.90 -1.21 3.75
CA ARG A 211 -6.55 -1.45 2.34
C ARG A 211 -7.77 -1.84 1.51
N GLY A 212 -8.44 -2.93 1.88
CA GLY A 212 -9.64 -3.38 1.17
C GLY A 212 -10.67 -2.26 1.02
N SER A 213 -10.91 -1.47 2.07
CA SER A 213 -11.96 -0.46 2.09
C SER A 213 -11.85 0.58 0.97
N TYR A 214 -10.66 1.09 0.66
CA TYR A 214 -10.49 2.08 -0.41
C TYR A 214 -10.37 1.46 -1.80
N HIS A 215 -10.35 0.13 -1.93
CA HIS A 215 -10.51 -0.58 -3.20
C HIS A 215 -11.94 -1.07 -3.46
N LEU A 216 -12.86 -0.90 -2.50
CA LEU A 216 -14.24 -1.35 -2.65
C LEU A 216 -14.97 -0.68 -3.83
N TYR A 217 -14.55 0.50 -4.26
CA TYR A 217 -15.11 1.18 -5.44
C TYR A 217 -14.90 0.39 -6.74
N GLN A 218 -13.89 -0.48 -6.79
CA GLN A 218 -13.60 -1.34 -7.93
C GLN A 218 -14.51 -2.58 -7.94
N GLY A 219 -15.14 -2.92 -6.80
CA GLY A 219 -16.04 -4.06 -6.63
C GLY A 219 -15.62 -5.03 -5.53
N ILE A 220 -16.41 -6.08 -5.34
CA ILE A 220 -16.24 -7.06 -4.24
C ILE A 220 -14.97 -7.91 -4.43
N GLY A 221 -14.66 -8.33 -5.66
CA GLY A 221 -13.46 -9.11 -5.97
C GLY A 221 -12.17 -8.34 -5.62
N PRO A 222 -11.96 -7.13 -6.18
CA PRO A 222 -10.82 -6.28 -5.83
C PRO A 222 -10.72 -5.96 -4.34
N PHE A 223 -11.85 -5.77 -3.64
CA PHE A 223 -11.86 -5.61 -2.18
C PHE A 223 -11.18 -6.78 -1.48
N PHE A 224 -11.63 -8.03 -1.73
CA PHE A 224 -11.05 -9.20 -1.07
C PHE A 224 -9.61 -9.48 -1.49
N GLY A 225 -9.28 -9.30 -2.77
CA GLY A 225 -7.90 -9.41 -3.25
C GLY A 225 -6.95 -8.47 -2.49
N ASN A 226 -7.39 -7.24 -2.27
CA ASN A 226 -6.64 -6.23 -1.54
C ASN A 226 -6.59 -6.48 -0.02
N VAL A 227 -7.63 -7.06 0.58
CA VAL A 227 -7.55 -7.55 1.97
C VAL A 227 -6.49 -8.65 2.09
N VAL A 228 -6.47 -9.63 1.18
CA VAL A 228 -5.48 -10.71 1.19
C VAL A 228 -4.06 -10.17 1.02
N MET A 229 -3.85 -9.31 0.02
CA MET A 229 -2.56 -8.63 -0.18
C MET A 229 -2.14 -7.85 1.08
N GLY A 230 -3.06 -7.09 1.67
CA GLY A 230 -2.81 -6.34 2.90
C GLY A 230 -2.41 -7.22 4.08
N VAL A 231 -3.03 -8.40 4.23
CA VAL A 231 -2.63 -9.39 5.24
C VAL A 231 -1.20 -9.86 5.00
N VAL A 232 -0.87 -10.27 3.76
CA VAL A 232 0.46 -10.78 3.42
C VAL A 232 1.53 -9.71 3.63
N PHE A 233 1.25 -8.47 3.22
CA PHE A 233 2.21 -7.36 3.29
C PHE A 233 2.44 -6.89 4.73
N ALA A 234 1.37 -6.69 5.50
CA ALA A 234 1.48 -6.34 6.91
C ALA A 234 2.12 -7.46 7.74
N TRP A 235 1.82 -8.73 7.43
CA TRP A 235 2.50 -9.88 8.02
C TRP A 235 3.99 -9.87 7.68
N PHE A 236 4.35 -9.69 6.41
CA PHE A 236 5.75 -9.67 5.97
C PHE A 236 6.52 -8.55 6.68
N TYR A 237 5.98 -7.33 6.71
CA TYR A 237 6.59 -6.18 7.39
C TYR A 237 6.88 -6.48 8.88
N GLN A 238 5.91 -7.05 9.60
CA GLN A 238 6.07 -7.37 11.02
C GLN A 238 6.87 -8.66 11.28
N SER A 239 7.05 -9.50 10.28
CA SER A 239 7.77 -10.76 10.42
C SER A 239 9.29 -10.55 10.61
N ARG A 240 9.94 -11.57 11.18
CA ARG A 240 11.41 -11.65 11.26
C ARG A 240 12.13 -11.62 9.91
N TRP A 241 11.43 -11.95 8.82
CA TRP A 241 11.98 -12.02 7.47
C TRP A 241 11.98 -10.64 6.81
N GLY A 242 10.87 -9.91 6.94
CA GLY A 242 10.71 -8.56 6.42
C GLY A 242 11.40 -7.49 7.26
N ARG A 243 11.64 -7.73 8.56
CA ARG A 243 12.46 -6.86 9.43
C ARG A 243 12.02 -5.39 9.39
N ARG A 244 10.70 -5.14 9.34
CA ARG A 244 10.13 -3.80 9.19
C ARG A 244 10.66 -3.04 7.98
N ARG A 245 10.94 -3.73 6.87
CA ARG A 245 11.34 -3.10 5.61
C ARG A 245 10.13 -2.95 4.70
N VAL A 246 9.85 -1.71 4.31
CA VAL A 246 8.77 -1.37 3.38
C VAL A 246 9.19 -1.48 1.91
N MET A 247 10.48 -1.33 1.59
CA MET A 247 10.97 -1.38 0.19
C MET A 247 10.54 -2.63 -0.60
N PRO A 248 10.61 -3.87 -0.06
CA PRO A 248 10.11 -5.04 -0.77
C PRO A 248 8.63 -4.94 -1.13
N LEU A 249 7.82 -4.34 -0.24
CA LEU A 249 6.39 -4.16 -0.44
C LEU A 249 6.12 -3.12 -1.53
N VAL A 250 6.84 -1.99 -1.51
CA VAL A 250 6.75 -0.95 -2.54
C VAL A 250 7.08 -1.54 -3.91
N VAL A 251 8.16 -2.32 -4.01
CA VAL A 251 8.54 -3.01 -5.25
C VAL A 251 7.45 -3.98 -5.69
N ALA A 252 6.97 -4.84 -4.78
CA ALA A 252 5.92 -5.82 -5.09
C ALA A 252 4.65 -5.14 -5.62
N HIS A 253 4.19 -4.09 -4.92
CA HIS A 253 3.03 -3.31 -5.32
C HIS A 253 3.24 -2.66 -6.69
N THR A 254 4.38 -1.98 -6.88
CA THR A 254 4.71 -1.32 -8.15
C THR A 254 4.66 -2.31 -9.32
N ILE A 255 5.21 -3.53 -9.13
CA ILE A 255 5.16 -4.59 -10.14
C ILE A 255 3.72 -5.01 -10.44
N LEU A 256 2.91 -5.24 -9.40
CA LEU A 256 1.50 -5.63 -9.56
C LEU A 256 0.70 -4.56 -10.32
N ASP A 257 0.90 -3.29 -9.99
CA ASP A 257 0.24 -2.16 -10.65
C ASP A 257 0.71 -1.98 -12.10
N ILE A 258 2.01 -2.12 -12.38
CA ILE A 258 2.52 -2.09 -13.77
C ILE A 258 1.87 -3.21 -14.60
N VAL A 259 1.78 -4.43 -14.04
CA VAL A 259 1.12 -5.56 -14.72
C VAL A 259 -0.36 -5.28 -14.92
N ALA A 260 -1.05 -4.69 -13.94
CA ALA A 260 -2.46 -4.34 -14.06
C ALA A 260 -2.73 -3.21 -15.08
N PHE A 261 -1.88 -2.18 -15.10
CA PHE A 261 -2.08 -0.99 -15.95
C PHE A 261 -1.66 -1.22 -17.39
N VAL A 262 -0.53 -1.91 -17.58
CA VAL A 262 0.13 -2.06 -18.88
C VAL A 262 0.04 -3.49 -19.41
N GLY A 263 0.05 -4.49 -18.52
CA GLY A 263 0.16 -5.89 -18.90
C GLY A 263 -0.95 -6.37 -19.84
N TYR A 264 -2.21 -5.99 -19.60
CA TYR A 264 -3.31 -6.35 -20.51
C TYR A 264 -3.18 -5.75 -21.91
N ALA A 265 -2.65 -4.53 -22.02
CA ALA A 265 -2.50 -3.86 -23.30
C ALA A 265 -1.29 -4.38 -24.11
N LEU A 266 -0.37 -5.11 -23.48
CA LEU A 266 0.81 -5.69 -24.12
C LEU A 266 0.71 -7.21 -24.33
N LEU A 267 -0.34 -7.87 -23.84
CA LEU A 267 -0.55 -9.30 -24.08
C LEU A 267 -0.90 -9.53 -25.56
N PRO A 268 -0.16 -10.40 -26.28
CA PRO A 268 -0.49 -10.73 -27.66
C PRO A 268 -1.90 -11.34 -27.77
N ASP A 269 -2.65 -10.99 -28.83
CA ASP A 269 -4.00 -11.54 -29.09
C ASP A 269 -4.07 -13.07 -29.06
N ALA A 270 -2.97 -13.74 -29.40
CA ALA A 270 -2.86 -15.20 -29.34
C ALA A 270 -2.96 -15.73 -27.90
N TRP A 271 -2.42 -15.00 -26.93
CA TRP A 271 -2.50 -15.34 -25.51
C TRP A 271 -3.89 -15.02 -24.95
N LEU A 272 -4.49 -13.90 -25.33
CA LEU A 272 -5.85 -13.55 -24.93
C LEU A 272 -6.88 -14.58 -25.42
N ARG A 273 -6.71 -15.06 -26.67
CA ARG A 273 -7.51 -16.17 -27.22
C ARG A 273 -7.25 -17.50 -26.52
N ALA A 274 -5.98 -17.83 -26.23
CA ALA A 274 -5.63 -19.06 -25.52
C ALA A 274 -6.16 -19.10 -24.08
N LEU A 275 -6.32 -17.94 -23.44
CA LEU A 275 -6.88 -17.80 -22.10
C LEU A 275 -8.43 -17.68 -22.10
N GLY A 276 -9.08 -17.70 -23.27
CA GLY A 276 -10.53 -17.57 -23.39
C GLY A 276 -11.07 -16.21 -22.94
N VAL A 277 -10.24 -15.16 -23.05
CA VAL A 277 -10.57 -13.82 -22.57
C VAL A 277 -11.17 -12.93 -23.67
N SER A 278 -11.01 -13.31 -24.95
CA SER A 278 -11.60 -12.68 -26.13
C SER A 278 -13.01 -13.19 -26.46
#